data_AF-A0A0D3CYI7-F1
#
_entry.id   AF-A0A0D3CYI7-F1
#
_cell.length_a   1.000
_cell.length_b   1.000
_cell.length_c   1.000
_cell.angle_alpha   90.00
_cell.angle_beta   90.00
_cell.angle_gamma   90.00
#
_symmetry.space_group_name_H-M   'P 1'
#
loop_
_entity.id
_entity.type
_entity.pdbx_description
1 polymer ?
#
loop_
_entity_poly.entity_id
_entity_poly.type
_entity_poly.pdbx_seq_one_letter_code
_entity_poly.pdbx_strand_id
1 'polypeptide(L)'
;MESRQAGRNRDNRRKRHNMRLTKIELRCDKRSRRRRARAPPAPERSGNRVTSIVVPGRNQPFNCGNQSGLQYPFWTSDREDCGHPDYKVDCGSGFAELNITSVKYRILEANYDSGIIRLARSDFIGGLCPKDLLNATFDESVLPLAPNTELLTIYHNCSRAFPQYVSTYVGDLPCGAGDGDDDDTISYYVTTNLSPPLLNGIRGQLEDFGSSCKTVSIHVSRPLLNALERNRTRDNLQRASSLDLTKNVRRA
;
A
#
# COMPACT_ATOMS: atom_id res chain seq x y z
N MET A 1 -39.73 -50.65 45.61
CA MET A 1 -40.34 -49.35 45.99
C MET A 1 -39.55 -48.25 45.30
N GLU A 2 -40.29 -47.34 44.68
CA GLU A 2 -39.87 -46.28 43.76
C GLU A 2 -39.18 -45.07 44.42
N SER A 3 -38.67 -44.21 43.52
CA SER A 3 -38.53 -42.73 43.57
C SER A 3 -37.12 -42.21 43.91
N ARG A 4 -36.34 -41.68 42.92
CA ARG A 4 -36.33 -40.31 42.30
C ARG A 4 -36.03 -39.20 43.33
N GLN A 5 -35.05 -38.29 43.20
CA GLN A 5 -34.69 -37.32 42.13
C GLN A 5 -33.18 -36.94 42.23
N ALA A 6 -32.39 -36.82 41.14
CA ALA A 6 -32.26 -35.75 40.12
C ALA A 6 -31.32 -34.58 40.51
N GLY A 7 -30.29 -34.27 39.68
CA GLY A 7 -29.61 -32.95 39.78
C GLY A 7 -28.22 -32.69 39.16
N ARG A 8 -28.07 -32.79 37.83
CA ARG A 8 -27.26 -31.93 36.90
C ARG A 8 -25.75 -31.66 37.11
N ASN A 9 -24.94 -32.33 36.27
CA ASN A 9 -24.18 -31.82 35.09
C ASN A 9 -23.53 -30.41 35.12
N ARG A 10 -22.19 -30.32 34.86
CA ARG A 10 -21.48 -29.23 34.16
C ARG A 10 -19.99 -29.62 33.95
N ASP A 11 -19.58 -30.04 32.77
CA ASP A 11 -19.19 -29.22 31.59
C ASP A 11 -17.75 -28.67 31.71
N ASN A 12 -16.78 -29.48 31.26
CA ASN A 12 -15.35 -29.17 31.25
C ASN A 12 -14.92 -28.94 29.79
N ARG A 13 -15.30 -27.78 29.21
CA ARG A 13 -14.86 -27.35 27.87
C ARG A 13 -13.93 -26.13 27.96
N ARG A 14 -12.66 -26.42 27.68
CA ARG A 14 -11.55 -25.51 27.34
C ARG A 14 -12.01 -24.16 26.76
N LYS A 15 -11.85 -23.08 27.54
CA LYS A 15 -11.89 -21.70 27.04
C LYS A 15 -10.63 -21.43 26.21
N ARG A 16 -10.69 -21.62 24.90
CA ARG A 16 -9.82 -20.88 23.97
C ARG A 16 -10.37 -19.46 23.90
N HIS A 17 -9.69 -18.52 24.54
CA HIS A 17 -9.98 -17.10 24.38
C HIS A 17 -9.71 -16.71 22.93
N ASN A 18 -10.78 -16.49 22.17
CA ASN A 18 -10.74 -15.94 20.83
C ASN A 18 -10.58 -14.42 20.98
N MET A 19 -9.34 -13.92 20.86
CA MET A 19 -9.06 -12.49 20.88
C MET A 19 -9.56 -11.89 19.57
N ARG A 20 -10.82 -11.44 19.55
CA ARG A 20 -11.33 -10.62 18.45
C ARG A 20 -10.61 -9.27 18.50
N LEU A 21 -9.73 -9.02 17.52
CA LEU A 21 -9.23 -7.68 17.23
C LEU A 21 -10.42 -6.79 16.87
N THR A 22 -10.84 -5.93 17.80
CA THR A 22 -11.79 -4.85 17.53
C THR A 22 -11.09 -3.77 16.72
N LYS A 23 -11.59 -3.47 15.52
CA LYS A 23 -11.10 -2.39 14.67
C LYS A 23 -11.43 -1.05 15.33
N ILE A 24 -10.44 -0.37 15.89
CA ILE A 24 -10.58 0.98 16.45
C ILE A 24 -10.59 1.96 15.28
N GLU A 25 -11.60 2.82 15.21
CA GLU A 25 -11.65 3.93 14.25
C GLU A 25 -11.28 5.22 14.99
N LEU A 26 -10.07 5.71 14.76
CA LEU A 26 -9.60 6.99 15.31
C LEU A 26 -10.28 8.13 14.54
N ARG A 27 -11.04 8.97 15.24
CA ARG A 27 -11.61 10.22 14.69
C ARG A 27 -11.06 11.40 15.47
N CYS A 28 -10.55 12.39 14.76
CA CYS A 28 -10.04 13.60 15.37
C CYS A 28 -11.11 14.65 15.60
N ASP A 29 -11.21 15.14 16.84
CA ASP A 29 -12.10 16.25 17.15
C ASP A 29 -11.43 17.60 16.83
N LYS A 30 -12.10 18.39 15.98
CA LYS A 30 -11.69 19.74 15.60
C LYS A 30 -11.86 20.77 16.73
N ARG A 31 -12.49 20.43 17.87
CA ARG A 31 -12.86 21.38 18.94
C ARG A 31 -11.77 21.72 19.97
N SER A 32 -10.52 21.28 19.82
CA SER A 32 -9.46 21.55 20.82
C SER A 32 -8.86 22.96 20.73
N ARG A 33 -9.69 24.00 20.76
CA ARG A 33 -9.27 25.33 21.24
C ARG A 33 -10.35 25.88 22.17
N ARG A 34 -10.01 25.87 23.47
CA ARG A 34 -10.68 26.53 24.62
C ARG A 34 -11.89 25.80 25.22
N ARG A 35 -11.68 24.67 25.88
CA ARG A 35 -12.39 24.40 27.15
C ARG A 35 -11.41 23.78 28.15
N ARG A 36 -11.42 24.30 29.39
CA ARG A 36 -10.65 23.80 30.53
C ARG A 36 -10.77 22.28 30.60
N ALA A 37 -9.69 21.60 30.98
CA ALA A 37 -9.61 20.16 31.17
C ALA A 37 -10.88 19.63 31.86
N ARG A 38 -11.76 18.98 31.08
CA ARG A 38 -12.88 18.22 31.60
C ARG A 38 -12.51 16.75 31.44
N ALA A 39 -12.75 15.97 32.49
CA ALA A 39 -12.45 14.54 32.51
C ALA A 39 -13.03 13.83 31.27
N PRO A 40 -12.36 12.79 30.75
CA PRO A 40 -12.83 12.05 29.59
C PRO A 40 -14.24 11.48 29.83
N PRO A 41 -15.13 11.49 28.82
CA PRO A 41 -16.46 10.91 28.95
C PRO A 41 -16.36 9.39 29.20
N ALA A 42 -17.25 8.88 30.05
CA ALA A 42 -17.35 7.44 30.33
C ALA A 42 -17.68 6.66 29.05
N PRO A 43 -17.18 5.42 28.89
CA PRO A 43 -17.44 4.61 27.70
C PRO A 43 -18.93 4.31 27.57
N GLU A 44 -19.56 4.75 26.47
CA GLU A 44 -20.93 4.39 26.13
C GLU A 44 -20.99 2.91 25.70
N ARG A 45 -21.79 2.14 26.43
CA ARG A 45 -21.98 0.71 26.18
C ARG A 45 -23.19 0.52 25.26
N SER A 46 -22.94 0.36 23.96
CA SER A 46 -23.95 -0.09 23.01
C SER A 46 -23.39 -1.27 22.20
N GLY A 47 -24.14 -2.37 22.19
CA GLY A 47 -23.72 -3.69 21.71
C GLY A 47 -23.17 -3.71 20.29
N ASN A 48 -22.18 -4.60 20.07
CA ASN A 48 -21.52 -4.90 18.79
C ASN A 48 -21.10 -3.70 17.91
N ARG A 49 -20.92 -2.51 18.49
CA ARG A 49 -20.52 -1.29 17.79
C ARG A 49 -18.99 -1.16 17.70
N VAL A 50 -18.52 -0.75 16.54
CA VAL A 50 -17.22 -0.08 16.35
C VAL A 50 -17.07 0.99 17.43
N THR A 51 -16.10 0.85 18.31
CA THR A 51 -15.76 1.87 19.31
C THR A 51 -14.90 2.92 18.64
N SER A 52 -15.50 4.03 18.19
CA SER A 52 -14.73 5.21 17.80
C SER A 52 -14.11 5.81 19.04
N ILE A 53 -12.77 5.89 19.08
CA ILE A 53 -12.06 6.64 20.10
C ILE A 53 -11.85 8.04 19.55
N VAL A 54 -12.38 9.03 20.24
CA VAL A 54 -12.19 10.44 19.91
C VAL A 54 -10.92 10.92 20.61
N VAL A 55 -9.88 11.22 19.83
CA VAL A 55 -8.61 11.74 20.36
C VAL A 55 -8.59 13.26 20.19
N PRO A 56 -8.26 14.03 21.24
CA PRO A 56 -8.03 15.47 21.11
C PRO A 56 -6.73 15.71 20.34
N GLY A 57 -6.81 16.25 19.12
CA GLY A 57 -5.64 16.53 18.30
C GLY A 57 -5.92 17.49 17.14
N ARG A 58 -4.87 18.01 16.49
CA ARG A 58 -5.03 18.93 15.35
C ARG A 58 -5.22 18.15 14.05
N ASN A 59 -6.46 17.95 13.62
CA ASN A 59 -6.78 17.51 12.26
C ASN A 59 -6.81 18.69 11.27
N GLN A 60 -5.73 19.46 11.24
CA GLN A 60 -5.55 20.58 10.32
C GLN A 60 -4.51 20.22 9.27
N PRO A 61 -4.70 20.65 8.01
CA PRO A 61 -3.69 20.46 6.98
C PRO A 61 -2.31 20.97 7.42
N PHE A 62 -1.26 20.30 6.97
CA PHE A 62 0.12 20.63 7.31
C PHE A 62 1.03 20.49 6.08
N ASN A 63 2.21 21.10 6.16
CA ASN A 63 3.20 21.03 5.10
C ASN A 63 4.32 20.06 5.50
N CYS A 64 4.89 19.36 4.53
CA CYS A 64 5.97 18.42 4.73
C CYS A 64 6.82 18.34 3.47
N GLY A 65 8.10 18.73 3.56
CA GLY A 65 8.99 18.78 2.41
C GLY A 65 8.38 19.59 1.26
N ASN A 66 8.28 18.96 0.09
CA ASN A 66 7.71 19.52 -1.14
C ASN A 66 6.18 19.43 -1.24
N GLN A 67 5.50 18.88 -0.23
CA GLN A 67 4.04 18.76 -0.19
C GLN A 67 3.43 19.78 0.77
N SER A 68 2.29 20.34 0.39
CA SER A 68 1.49 21.25 1.20
C SER A 68 0.09 20.70 1.44
N GLY A 69 -0.53 21.12 2.54
CA GLY A 69 -1.92 20.75 2.84
C GLY A 69 -2.16 19.26 3.09
N LEU A 70 -1.14 18.48 3.45
CA LEU A 70 -1.30 17.09 3.87
C LEU A 70 -2.24 17.00 5.08
N GLN A 71 -3.10 16.00 5.08
CA GLN A 71 -4.07 15.72 6.14
C GLN A 71 -4.20 14.20 6.34
N TYR A 72 -5.10 13.78 7.24
CA TYR A 72 -5.37 12.38 7.51
C TYR A 72 -5.42 11.53 6.21
N PRO A 73 -4.75 10.36 6.17
CA PRO A 73 -4.14 9.64 7.29
C PRO A 73 -2.73 10.07 7.67
N PHE A 74 -2.12 11.00 6.94
CA PHE A 74 -0.74 11.40 7.12
C PHE A 74 -0.55 12.23 8.39
N TRP A 75 0.61 12.06 9.01
CA TRP A 75 0.99 12.80 10.22
C TRP A 75 2.51 12.85 10.39
N THR A 76 2.96 13.74 11.28
CA THR A 76 4.35 13.98 11.66
C THR A 76 4.48 13.90 13.18
N SER A 77 5.69 13.78 13.75
CA SER A 77 5.87 13.59 15.21
C SER A 77 5.19 14.67 16.08
N ASP A 78 4.95 15.87 15.57
CA ASP A 78 4.19 16.95 16.25
C ASP A 78 2.65 16.79 16.18
N ARG A 79 2.15 15.76 15.49
CA ARG A 79 0.74 15.53 15.13
C ARG A 79 0.31 14.05 15.21
N GLU A 80 1.02 13.25 16.00
CA GLU A 80 0.76 11.81 16.18
C GLU A 80 -0.69 11.51 16.60
N ASP A 81 -1.27 12.36 17.45
CA ASP A 81 -2.64 12.22 17.96
C ASP A 81 -3.72 12.19 16.87
N CYS A 82 -3.39 12.60 15.63
CA CYS A 82 -4.34 12.74 14.53
C CYS A 82 -3.98 12.04 13.21
N GLY A 83 -3.08 11.08 13.27
CA GLY A 83 -2.67 10.27 12.14
C GLY A 83 -3.11 8.81 12.22
N HIS A 84 -3.03 8.11 11.10
CA HIS A 84 -3.05 6.65 11.13
C HIS A 84 -1.63 6.13 11.45
N PRO A 85 -1.41 5.24 12.43
CA PRO A 85 -0.08 4.84 12.90
C PRO A 85 0.90 4.44 11.77
N ASP A 86 0.39 3.76 10.74
CA ASP A 86 1.19 3.28 9.60
C ASP A 86 1.53 4.35 8.55
N TYR A 87 1.04 5.58 8.68
CA TYR A 87 1.19 6.65 7.69
C TYR A 87 1.95 7.86 8.23
N LYS A 88 2.93 7.62 9.11
CA LYS A 88 3.87 8.64 9.55
C LYS A 88 4.71 9.10 8.36
N VAL A 89 4.74 10.41 8.13
CA VAL A 89 5.53 11.04 7.08
C VAL A 89 6.78 11.68 7.70
N ASP A 90 7.92 11.40 7.08
CA ASP A 90 9.19 12.07 7.28
C ASP A 90 9.35 13.22 6.27
N CYS A 91 9.78 14.38 6.78
CA CYS A 91 9.95 15.61 6.02
C CYS A 91 11.44 16.03 5.93
N GLY A 92 12.36 15.27 6.53
CA GLY A 92 13.75 15.71 6.76
C GLY A 92 14.60 15.87 5.51
N SER A 93 14.24 15.18 4.42
CA SER A 93 15.00 15.16 3.15
C SER A 93 14.52 16.20 2.12
N GLY A 94 13.63 17.12 2.51
CA GLY A 94 12.99 18.06 1.59
C GLY A 94 11.84 17.46 0.77
N PHE A 95 11.60 16.16 0.90
CA PHE A 95 10.47 15.45 0.30
C PHE A 95 9.57 14.85 1.40
N ALA A 96 8.29 14.67 1.10
CA ALA A 96 7.38 13.94 1.97
C ALA A 96 7.50 12.43 1.72
N GLU A 97 8.11 11.71 2.66
CA GLU A 97 8.39 10.27 2.53
C GLU A 97 7.76 9.48 3.67
N LEU A 98 7.36 8.24 3.43
CA LEU A 98 6.78 7.37 4.45
C LEU A 98 7.17 5.92 4.20
N ASN A 99 7.15 5.11 5.24
CA ASN A 99 7.34 3.67 5.12
C ASN A 99 5.99 2.97 5.18
N ILE A 100 5.69 2.15 4.18
CA ILE A 100 4.54 1.25 4.19
C ILE A 100 5.12 -0.15 4.23
N THR A 101 4.89 -0.87 5.33
CA THR A 101 5.61 -2.11 5.66
C THR A 101 7.12 -1.88 5.69
N SER A 102 7.90 -2.54 4.84
CA SER A 102 9.35 -2.37 4.71
C SER A 102 9.76 -1.53 3.49
N VAL A 103 8.81 -0.95 2.76
CA VAL A 103 9.07 -0.20 1.53
C VAL A 103 8.90 1.29 1.76
N LYS A 104 9.91 2.07 1.35
CA LYS A 104 9.88 3.53 1.43
C LYS A 104 9.18 4.13 0.21
N TYR A 105 8.17 4.94 0.46
CA TYR A 105 7.40 5.68 -0.54
C TYR A 105 7.63 7.18 -0.41
N ARG A 106 7.56 7.88 -1.54
CA ARG A 106 7.50 9.33 -1.62
C ARG A 106 6.13 9.76 -2.09
N ILE A 107 5.54 10.74 -1.43
CA ILE A 107 4.30 11.39 -1.88
C ILE A 107 4.68 12.31 -3.04
N LEU A 108 4.18 11.99 -4.24
CA LEU A 108 4.37 12.81 -5.43
C LEU A 108 3.31 13.91 -5.51
N GLU A 109 2.06 13.57 -5.17
CA GLU A 109 0.93 14.49 -5.15
C GLU A 109 -0.09 14.04 -4.10
N ALA A 110 -0.67 14.98 -3.37
CA ALA A 110 -1.84 14.75 -2.52
C ALA A 110 -2.94 15.76 -2.87
N ASN A 111 -3.84 15.38 -3.77
CA ASN A 111 -4.92 16.23 -4.22
C ASN A 111 -6.23 15.81 -3.55
N TYR A 112 -6.64 16.61 -2.56
CA TYR A 112 -7.82 16.30 -1.77
C TYR A 112 -9.14 16.74 -2.40
N ASP A 113 -9.09 17.55 -3.45
CA ASP A 113 -10.27 17.95 -4.24
C ASP A 113 -10.66 16.83 -5.21
N SER A 114 -9.69 16.25 -5.91
CA SER A 114 -9.91 15.05 -6.75
C SER A 114 -10.01 13.76 -5.93
N GLY A 115 -9.50 13.79 -4.70
CA GLY A 115 -9.42 12.62 -3.81
C GLY A 115 -8.31 11.65 -4.18
N ILE A 116 -7.36 12.03 -5.03
CA ILE A 116 -6.23 11.19 -5.46
C ILE A 116 -4.96 11.56 -4.70
N ILE A 117 -4.31 10.54 -4.15
CA ILE A 117 -2.99 10.63 -3.54
C ILE A 117 -2.04 9.74 -4.32
N ARG A 118 -1.01 10.33 -4.92
CA ARG A 118 -0.03 9.61 -5.73
C ARG A 118 1.25 9.38 -4.97
N LEU A 119 1.66 8.12 -4.88
CA LEU A 119 2.90 7.69 -4.27
C LEU A 119 3.83 7.12 -5.35
N ALA A 120 5.14 7.19 -5.13
CA ALA A 120 6.11 6.37 -5.85
C ALA A 120 7.01 5.68 -4.85
N ARG A 121 7.43 4.44 -5.14
CA ARG A 121 8.48 3.83 -4.32
C ARG A 121 9.77 4.62 -4.52
N SER A 122 10.46 4.91 -3.42
CA SER A 122 11.63 5.79 -3.44
C SER A 122 12.81 5.17 -4.18
N ASP A 123 12.91 3.83 -4.19
CA ASP A 123 13.92 3.08 -4.94
C ASP A 123 13.67 3.08 -6.46
N PHE A 124 12.49 3.51 -6.90
CA PHE A 124 12.17 3.71 -8.33
C PHE A 124 12.34 5.15 -8.80
N ILE A 125 12.77 6.05 -7.92
CA ILE A 125 13.00 7.45 -8.26
C ILE A 125 14.44 7.60 -8.76
N GLY A 126 14.60 7.86 -10.07
CA GLY A 126 15.91 8.04 -10.71
C GLY A 126 16.44 6.80 -11.44
N GLY A 127 15.83 5.63 -11.21
CA GLY A 127 16.13 4.38 -11.90
C GLY A 127 15.13 3.29 -11.51
N LEU A 128 14.89 2.31 -12.37
CA LEU A 128 13.83 1.30 -12.18
C LEU A 128 14.36 -0.06 -11.71
N CYS A 129 15.62 -0.10 -11.29
CA CYS A 129 16.33 -1.32 -10.96
C CYS A 129 16.53 -1.31 -9.45
N PRO A 130 15.57 -1.86 -8.70
CA PRO A 130 15.64 -1.85 -7.26
C PRO A 130 16.68 -2.89 -6.84
N LYS A 131 17.54 -2.54 -5.88
CA LYS A 131 18.46 -3.50 -5.29
C LYS A 131 17.70 -4.59 -4.52
N ASP A 132 16.58 -4.20 -3.89
CA ASP A 132 15.73 -5.07 -3.08
C ASP A 132 14.28 -5.11 -3.61
N LEU A 133 13.87 -6.29 -4.06
CA LEU A 133 12.51 -6.56 -4.54
C LEU A 133 11.57 -6.85 -3.36
N LEU A 134 11.23 -5.81 -2.61
CA LEU A 134 10.32 -5.90 -1.48
C LEU A 134 8.85 -5.73 -1.91
N ASN A 135 7.98 -6.59 -1.39
CA ASN A 135 6.53 -6.45 -1.53
C ASN A 135 6.00 -5.48 -0.46
N ALA A 136 5.10 -4.58 -0.87
CA ALA A 136 4.38 -3.71 0.05
C ALA A 136 2.89 -4.09 0.06
N THR A 137 2.29 -4.09 1.24
CA THR A 137 0.84 -4.30 1.40
C THR A 137 0.21 -3.04 1.94
N PHE A 138 -0.78 -2.52 1.23
CA PHE A 138 -1.53 -1.32 1.62
C PHE A 138 -2.73 -1.71 2.46
N ASP A 139 -2.98 -1.00 3.56
CA ASP A 139 -4.27 -1.09 4.24
C ASP A 139 -5.31 -0.29 3.44
N GLU A 140 -5.96 -0.97 2.50
CA GLU A 140 -7.04 -0.40 1.68
C GLU A 140 -8.22 0.10 2.51
N SER A 141 -8.31 -0.26 3.78
CA SER A 141 -9.32 0.32 4.66
C SER A 141 -8.99 1.74 5.11
N VAL A 142 -7.75 2.21 4.94
CA VAL A 142 -7.30 3.57 5.25
C VAL A 142 -7.15 4.38 3.97
N LEU A 143 -6.33 3.91 3.03
CA LEU A 143 -6.17 4.46 1.68
C LEU A 143 -6.41 3.37 0.65
N PRO A 144 -7.64 3.24 0.15
CA PRO A 144 -7.95 2.34 -0.96
C PRO A 144 -7.07 2.61 -2.17
N LEU A 145 -6.73 1.56 -2.92
CA LEU A 145 -6.17 1.71 -4.26
C LEU A 145 -7.16 2.48 -5.15
N ALA A 146 -6.65 3.30 -6.06
CA ALA A 146 -7.51 3.98 -7.03
C ALA A 146 -8.21 2.97 -7.96
N PRO A 147 -9.44 3.29 -8.42
CA PRO A 147 -10.08 2.51 -9.48
C PRO A 147 -9.15 2.37 -10.68
N ASN A 148 -9.21 1.23 -11.38
CA ASN A 148 -8.35 0.93 -12.52
C ASN A 148 -6.85 0.89 -12.17
N THR A 149 -6.51 0.46 -10.97
CA THR A 149 -5.14 0.10 -10.60
C THR A 149 -4.88 -1.36 -10.98
N GLU A 150 -3.77 -1.62 -11.65
CA GLU A 150 -3.34 -2.95 -12.07
C GLU A 150 -1.89 -3.22 -11.66
N LEU A 151 -1.41 -4.43 -11.91
CA LEU A 151 -0.06 -4.85 -11.53
C LEU A 151 0.91 -4.75 -12.70
N LEU A 152 2.01 -4.02 -12.49
CA LEU A 152 3.24 -4.15 -13.27
C LEU A 152 4.15 -5.13 -12.54
N THR A 153 4.47 -6.26 -13.18
CA THR A 153 5.38 -7.25 -12.60
C THR A 153 6.77 -7.08 -13.17
N ILE A 154 7.76 -6.93 -12.31
CA ILE A 154 9.17 -6.80 -12.67
C ILE A 154 9.85 -8.14 -12.37
N TYR A 155 10.55 -8.65 -13.38
CA TYR A 155 11.45 -9.80 -13.32
C TYR A 155 12.87 -9.27 -13.36
N HIS A 156 13.66 -9.52 -12.33
CA HIS A 156 15.01 -8.98 -12.18
C HIS A 156 16.01 -10.09 -11.91
N ASN A 157 17.25 -9.88 -12.36
CA ASN A 157 18.36 -10.80 -12.18
C ASN A 157 18.01 -12.23 -12.66
N CYS A 158 17.48 -12.31 -13.87
CA CYS A 158 17.09 -13.56 -14.50
C CYS A 158 18.33 -14.33 -14.99
N SER A 159 18.36 -15.63 -14.75
CA SER A 159 19.45 -16.51 -15.23
C SER A 159 19.31 -16.92 -16.70
N ARG A 160 18.19 -16.59 -17.35
CA ARG A 160 17.88 -16.90 -18.75
C ARG A 160 17.15 -15.74 -19.39
N ALA A 161 17.31 -15.56 -20.70
CA ALA A 161 16.58 -14.56 -21.46
C ALA A 161 15.12 -15.00 -21.69
N PHE A 162 14.19 -14.05 -21.68
CA PHE A 162 12.81 -14.31 -22.08
C PHE A 162 12.75 -14.49 -23.62
N PRO A 163 12.02 -15.48 -24.14
CA PRO A 163 11.80 -15.60 -25.58
C PRO A 163 10.94 -14.42 -26.10
N GLN A 164 11.61 -13.37 -26.58
CA GLN A 164 11.03 -12.09 -27.02
C GLN A 164 9.88 -12.21 -28.04
N TYR A 165 9.87 -13.28 -28.84
CA TYR A 165 8.87 -13.54 -29.89
C TYR A 165 7.47 -13.90 -29.36
N VAL A 166 7.33 -14.07 -28.05
CA VAL A 166 6.14 -14.67 -27.44
C VAL A 166 5.08 -13.62 -27.07
N SER A 167 5.45 -12.35 -26.82
CA SER A 167 4.47 -11.41 -26.27
C SER A 167 4.81 -9.93 -26.41
N THR A 168 3.81 -9.12 -26.76
CA THR A 168 3.84 -7.65 -26.68
C THR A 168 3.63 -7.11 -25.27
N TYR A 169 3.42 -7.97 -24.27
CA TYR A 169 3.25 -7.55 -22.86
C TYR A 169 4.55 -7.62 -22.07
N VAL A 170 5.58 -8.28 -22.60
CA VAL A 170 6.91 -8.35 -22.00
C VAL A 170 7.78 -7.28 -22.65
N GLY A 171 8.42 -6.45 -21.83
CA GLY A 171 9.39 -5.46 -22.28
C GLY A 171 10.70 -5.57 -21.49
N ASP A 172 11.79 -5.19 -22.15
CA ASP A 172 13.11 -5.15 -21.53
C ASP A 172 13.16 -4.05 -20.47
N LEU A 173 13.68 -4.40 -19.30
CA LEU A 173 13.98 -3.43 -18.25
C LEU A 173 15.50 -3.20 -18.25
N PRO A 174 15.98 -2.08 -18.82
CA PRO A 174 17.42 -1.82 -18.92
C PRO A 174 17.99 -1.50 -17.53
N CYS A 175 18.43 -2.55 -16.85
CA CYS A 175 19.16 -2.50 -15.58
C CYS A 175 20.65 -2.58 -15.83
N GLY A 176 21.20 -1.44 -16.28
CA GLY A 176 22.61 -1.22 -16.47
C GLY A 176 22.84 0.23 -16.84
N ALA A 177 23.66 0.94 -16.06
CA ALA A 177 24.14 2.26 -16.44
C ALA A 177 25.47 2.55 -15.73
N GLY A 178 26.58 2.21 -16.38
CA GLY A 178 27.73 3.11 -16.42
C GLY A 178 28.92 2.89 -15.49
N ASP A 179 28.92 1.93 -14.57
CA ASP A 179 30.03 1.75 -13.63
C ASP A 179 30.61 0.33 -13.67
N GLY A 180 31.26 0.00 -14.78
CA GLY A 180 32.48 -0.83 -14.85
C GLY A 180 32.52 -2.28 -14.33
N ASP A 181 31.56 -2.78 -13.56
CA ASP A 181 31.67 -4.06 -12.83
C ASP A 181 30.34 -4.83 -12.65
N ASP A 182 29.27 -4.43 -13.36
CA ASP A 182 27.98 -5.12 -13.27
C ASP A 182 27.88 -6.22 -14.33
N ASP A 183 27.72 -7.47 -13.90
CA ASP A 183 27.14 -8.55 -14.69
C ASP A 183 25.88 -8.01 -15.37
N ASP A 184 25.73 -8.17 -16.70
CA ASP A 184 24.57 -7.70 -17.45
C ASP A 184 23.30 -8.38 -16.93
N THR A 185 22.69 -7.83 -15.87
CA THR A 185 21.56 -8.50 -15.21
C THR A 185 20.33 -8.44 -16.11
N ILE A 186 19.93 -9.60 -16.60
CA ILE A 186 18.77 -9.74 -17.47
C ILE A 186 17.52 -9.41 -16.66
N SER A 187 16.77 -8.38 -17.10
CA SER A 187 15.59 -7.89 -16.41
C SER A 187 14.48 -7.51 -17.38
N TYR A 188 13.24 -7.76 -16.99
CA TYR A 188 12.05 -7.52 -17.80
C TYR A 188 10.91 -6.97 -16.94
N TYR A 189 9.90 -6.40 -17.59
CA TYR A 189 8.64 -6.03 -16.98
C TYR A 189 7.45 -6.58 -17.78
N VAL A 190 6.34 -6.80 -17.09
CA VAL A 190 5.08 -7.31 -17.65
C VAL A 190 3.92 -6.46 -17.15
N THR A 191 3.18 -5.85 -18.07
CA THR A 191 2.15 -4.82 -17.78
C THR A 191 0.77 -5.38 -17.48
N THR A 192 0.55 -6.70 -17.52
CA THR A 192 -0.80 -7.28 -17.44
C THR A 192 -1.06 -8.03 -16.13
N ASN A 193 -2.25 -7.79 -15.57
CA ASN A 193 -2.86 -8.71 -14.62
C ASN A 193 -3.44 -9.87 -15.42
N LEU A 194 -2.65 -10.95 -15.51
CA LEU A 194 -2.87 -12.04 -16.43
C LEU A 194 -4.29 -12.66 -16.26
N SER A 195 -5.22 -12.29 -17.14
CA SER A 195 -6.58 -12.82 -17.14
C SER A 195 -6.62 -14.17 -17.88
N PRO A 196 -7.35 -15.20 -17.40
CA PRO A 196 -7.33 -16.56 -17.95
C PRO A 196 -7.52 -16.71 -19.48
N PRO A 197 -8.36 -15.91 -20.18
CA PRO A 197 -8.59 -16.11 -21.63
C PRO A 197 -7.38 -15.76 -22.52
N LEU A 198 -6.58 -14.76 -22.13
CA LEU A 198 -5.39 -14.32 -22.87
C LEU A 198 -4.14 -15.15 -22.51
N LEU A 199 -4.25 -15.93 -21.43
CA LEU A 199 -3.16 -16.68 -20.80
C LEU A 199 -2.93 -18.07 -21.37
N ASN A 200 -3.92 -18.69 -22.00
CA ASN A 200 -3.84 -20.12 -22.32
C ASN A 200 -2.65 -20.50 -23.22
N GLY A 201 -2.11 -19.56 -24.00
CA GLY A 201 -0.94 -19.81 -24.86
C GLY A 201 0.43 -19.62 -24.20
N ILE A 202 0.56 -18.72 -23.22
CA ILE A 202 1.87 -18.23 -22.73
C ILE A 202 2.07 -18.35 -21.22
N ARG A 203 1.04 -18.72 -20.47
CA ARG A 203 1.10 -18.81 -19.00
C ARG A 203 2.23 -19.69 -18.52
N GLY A 204 2.32 -20.91 -19.06
CA GLY A 204 3.35 -21.87 -18.66
C GLY A 204 4.76 -21.35 -18.95
N GLN A 205 4.95 -20.61 -20.04
CA GLN A 205 6.22 -20.00 -20.38
C GLN A 205 6.58 -18.86 -19.42
N LEU A 206 5.61 -18.05 -19.00
CA LEU A 206 5.85 -16.97 -18.05
C LEU A 206 6.07 -17.49 -16.62
N GLU A 207 5.37 -18.55 -16.21
CA GLU A 207 5.59 -19.23 -14.93
C GLU A 207 6.97 -19.92 -14.89
N ASP A 208 7.34 -20.65 -15.95
CA ASP A 208 8.68 -21.26 -16.09
C ASP A 208 9.77 -20.19 -16.10
N PHE A 209 9.57 -19.13 -16.89
CA PHE A 209 10.48 -17.99 -16.91
C PHE A 209 10.63 -17.33 -15.54
N GLY A 210 9.52 -17.13 -14.83
CA GLY A 210 9.51 -16.55 -13.49
C GLY A 210 10.33 -17.35 -12.47
N SER A 211 10.50 -18.65 -12.66
CA SER A 211 11.37 -19.49 -11.81
C SER A 211 12.86 -19.13 -11.92
N SER A 212 13.25 -18.49 -13.02
CA SER A 212 14.64 -18.12 -13.30
C SER A 212 15.03 -16.73 -12.79
N CYS A 213 14.07 -15.97 -12.23
CA CYS A 213 14.19 -14.56 -11.89
C CYS A 213 13.77 -14.28 -10.44
N LYS A 214 14.18 -13.12 -9.91
CA LYS A 214 13.53 -12.50 -8.75
C LYS A 214 12.35 -11.65 -9.22
N THR A 215 11.23 -11.69 -8.51
CA THR A 215 9.97 -11.06 -8.98
C THR A 215 9.39 -10.12 -7.93
N VAL A 216 8.91 -8.96 -8.37
CA VAL A 216 8.04 -8.07 -7.57
C VAL A 216 6.88 -7.59 -8.43
N SER A 217 5.72 -7.38 -7.82
CA SER A 217 4.61 -6.71 -8.48
C SER A 217 4.36 -5.36 -7.81
N ILE A 218 4.18 -4.34 -8.63
CA ILE A 218 3.80 -3.00 -8.17
C ILE A 218 2.46 -2.60 -8.73
N HIS A 219 1.71 -1.87 -7.92
CA HIS A 219 0.44 -1.30 -8.33
C HIS A 219 0.68 -0.04 -9.16
N VAL A 220 0.02 0.05 -10.31
CA VAL A 220 0.17 1.14 -11.29
C VAL A 220 -1.21 1.49 -11.84
N SER A 221 -1.48 2.78 -12.08
CA SER A 221 -2.75 3.17 -12.71
C SER A 221 -2.79 2.78 -14.19
N ARG A 222 -3.94 2.28 -14.65
CA ARG A 222 -4.13 1.82 -16.04
C ARG A 222 -3.75 2.85 -17.10
N PRO A 223 -3.99 4.18 -16.94
CA PRO A 223 -3.53 5.17 -17.92
C PRO A 223 -2.00 5.16 -18.12
N LEU A 224 -1.23 4.94 -17.05
CA LEU A 224 0.23 4.85 -17.11
C LEU A 224 0.69 3.55 -17.78
N LEU A 225 0.03 2.42 -17.48
CA LEU A 225 0.28 1.16 -18.18
C LEU A 225 -0.05 1.27 -19.67
N ASN A 226 -1.18 1.87 -20.03
CA ASN A 226 -1.55 2.09 -21.44
C ASN A 226 -0.55 2.98 -22.19
N ALA A 227 0.08 3.94 -21.50
CA ALA A 227 1.13 4.76 -22.10
C ALA A 227 2.41 3.95 -22.32
N LEU A 228 2.77 3.11 -21.34
CA LEU A 228 3.91 2.21 -21.41
C LEU A 228 3.75 1.11 -22.48
N GLU A 229 2.56 0.52 -22.59
CA GLU A 229 2.21 -0.47 -23.62
C GLU A 229 2.28 0.11 -25.03
N ARG A 230 1.86 1.38 -25.20
CA ARG A 230 1.93 2.08 -26.48
C ARG A 230 3.33 2.50 -26.86
N ASN A 231 4.12 2.94 -25.89
CA ASN A 231 5.47 3.43 -26.15
C ASN A 231 6.40 3.09 -24.97
N ARG A 232 7.32 2.15 -25.21
CA ARG A 232 8.22 1.58 -24.20
C ARG A 232 9.45 2.45 -23.97
N THR A 233 9.25 3.70 -23.55
CA THR A 233 10.35 4.61 -23.20
C THR A 233 10.72 4.50 -21.73
N ARG A 234 11.96 4.88 -21.40
CA ARG A 234 12.42 5.01 -20.01
C ARG A 234 11.52 5.95 -19.20
N ASP A 235 11.05 7.03 -19.81
CA ASP A 235 10.16 7.99 -19.17
C ASP A 235 8.79 7.39 -18.86
N ASN A 236 8.18 6.65 -19.79
CA ASN A 236 6.91 5.99 -19.55
C ASN A 236 7.03 4.89 -18.50
N LEU A 237 8.15 4.15 -18.51
CA LEU A 237 8.45 3.19 -17.46
C LEU A 237 8.60 3.86 -16.08
N GLN A 238 9.29 5.00 -16.00
CA GLN A 238 9.47 5.75 -14.77
C GLN A 238 8.16 6.34 -14.26
N ARG A 239 7.26 6.76 -15.15
CA ARG A 239 5.91 7.18 -14.74
C ARG A 239 5.10 5.97 -14.23
N ALA A 240 5.23 4.82 -14.88
CA ALA A 240 4.60 3.56 -14.51
C ALA A 240 5.17 2.89 -13.25
N SER A 241 6.00 3.58 -12.45
CA SER A 241 6.42 3.15 -11.11
C SER A 241 5.68 3.87 -9.98
N SER A 242 4.65 4.66 -10.33
CA SER A 242 3.80 5.38 -9.39
C SER A 242 2.45 4.69 -9.18
N LEU A 243 1.91 4.88 -7.99
CA LEU A 243 0.68 4.31 -7.48
C LEU A 243 -0.29 5.42 -7.11
N ASP A 244 -1.51 5.34 -7.63
CA ASP A 244 -2.62 6.20 -7.22
C ASP A 244 -3.45 5.52 -6.12
N LEU A 245 -3.65 6.23 -5.02
CA LEU A 245 -4.54 5.88 -3.92
C LEU A 245 -5.73 6.85 -3.89
N THR A 246 -6.87 6.39 -3.38
CA THR A 246 -8.06 7.23 -3.20
C THR A 246 -8.23 7.59 -1.74
N LYS A 247 -8.68 8.81 -1.47
CA LYS A 247 -9.13 9.22 -0.14
C LYS A 247 -10.31 8.35 0.31
N ASN A 248 -10.21 7.78 1.52
CA ASN A 248 -11.35 7.09 2.11
C ASN A 248 -12.36 8.10 2.69
N VAL A 249 -13.47 8.29 1.98
CA VAL A 249 -14.55 9.21 2.37
C VAL A 249 -15.21 8.81 3.71
N ARG A 250 -15.13 7.54 4.12
CA ARG A 250 -15.75 7.07 5.37
C ARG A 250 -14.93 7.37 6.62
N ARG A 251 -13.65 7.73 6.48
CA ARG A 251 -12.70 7.95 7.58
C ARG A 251 -12.13 9.37 7.64
N ALA A 252 -12.64 10.27 6.79
CA ALA A 252 -12.22 11.67 6.71
C ALA A 252 -13.00 12.60 7.65
#